data_AF-A0A1G2N8Z5-F1
#
_entry.id   AF-A0A1G2N8Z5-F1
#
_cell.length_a   1.000
_cell.length_b   1.000
_cell.length_c   1.000
_cell.angle_alpha   90.00
_cell.angle_beta   90.00
_cell.angle_gamma   90.00
#
_symmetry.space_group_name_H-M   'P 1'
#
loop_
_entity.id
_entity.type
_entity.pdbx_description
1 polymer ?
#
loop_
_entity_poly.entity_id
_entity_poly.type
_entity_poly.pdbx_seq_one_letter_code
_entity_poly.pdbx_strand_id
1 'polypeptide(L)'
;MKTPFWIGLGIILILIVGASVFLPIFNPKDMPSSKAEIMSFEVKKHRFEIQGKNLEHVEVWGVPRGDEIGESDYTKFGGATLEGDLWVLAIPDEPMQISDVIAVGIKGDVRVSKSLSASVATSVGELLWPEKSSVAIDLTVGKTATSGDISVTILGLKEESRCAEGVTCIWAGRVSFLATVESGIEAENITLASDTPSFAFGKRFEVASVTPYPKQNIEIKESDYRIRLIISSNE
;
A
#
# COMPACT_ATOMS: atom_id res chain seq x y z
N MET A 1 -29.63 45.70 -58.77
CA MET A 1 -28.46 45.15 -59.50
C MET A 1 -27.26 45.16 -58.55
N LYS A 2 -26.79 43.96 -58.16
CA LYS A 2 -25.46 43.56 -57.63
C LYS A 2 -24.79 44.34 -56.45
N THR A 3 -24.56 43.61 -55.35
CA THR A 3 -23.54 43.70 -54.25
C THR A 3 -22.09 43.97 -54.75
N PRO A 4 -21.03 44.30 -53.96
CA PRO A 4 -20.63 43.71 -52.64
C PRO A 4 -19.81 44.63 -51.65
N PHE A 5 -19.71 44.35 -50.32
CA PHE A 5 -18.66 43.61 -49.55
C PHE A 5 -17.22 44.22 -49.60
N TRP A 6 -16.64 44.69 -48.48
CA TRP A 6 -15.51 44.05 -47.74
C TRP A 6 -14.83 44.90 -46.64
N ILE A 7 -14.14 44.17 -45.76
CA ILE A 7 -13.54 44.48 -44.45
C ILE A 7 -12.19 45.20 -44.57
N GLY A 8 -11.87 46.10 -43.64
CA GLY A 8 -10.54 46.71 -43.50
C GLY A 8 -10.11 46.82 -42.04
N LEU A 9 -9.16 45.98 -41.65
CA LEU A 9 -8.48 45.88 -40.36
C LEU A 9 -7.87 47.24 -39.93
N GLY A 10 -8.33 47.80 -38.81
CA GLY A 10 -7.76 49.03 -38.25
C GLY A 10 -6.49 48.77 -37.45
N ILE A 11 -5.33 49.02 -38.06
CA ILE A 11 -4.05 49.15 -37.35
C ILE A 11 -4.07 50.52 -36.65
N ILE A 12 -4.24 50.54 -35.33
CA ILE A 12 -4.07 51.76 -34.53
C ILE A 12 -2.57 51.96 -34.31
N LEU A 13 -2.02 52.90 -35.07
CA LEU A 13 -0.67 53.41 -34.91
C LEU A 13 -0.68 54.43 -33.75
N ILE A 14 -0.31 54.02 -32.54
CA ILE A 14 -0.11 54.95 -31.42
C ILE A 14 1.31 55.53 -31.53
N LEU A 15 1.38 56.80 -31.94
CA LEU A 15 2.56 57.66 -31.77
C LEU A 15 2.75 57.94 -30.28
N ILE A 16 3.73 57.29 -29.64
CA ILE A 16 4.18 57.66 -28.29
C ILE A 16 5.43 58.52 -28.42
N VAL A 17 5.24 59.80 -28.12
CA VAL A 17 6.29 60.80 -27.92
C VAL A 17 7.05 60.46 -26.63
N GLY A 18 8.37 60.28 -26.75
CA GLY A 18 9.36 60.65 -25.74
C GLY A 18 9.08 60.32 -24.27
N ALA A 19 8.96 59.04 -23.94
CA ALA A 19 9.37 58.53 -22.62
C ALA A 19 9.95 57.14 -22.84
N SER A 20 11.26 56.99 -22.68
CA SER A 20 11.93 55.69 -22.69
C SER A 20 11.49 54.90 -21.46
N VAL A 21 10.31 54.29 -21.53
CA VAL A 21 9.91 53.26 -20.57
C VAL A 21 10.82 52.08 -20.86
N PHE A 22 11.84 51.92 -20.02
CA PHE A 22 12.65 50.71 -19.98
C PHE A 22 11.72 49.58 -19.53
N LEU A 23 11.04 48.93 -20.48
CA LEU A 23 10.33 47.70 -20.20
C LEU A 23 11.41 46.65 -19.93
N PRO A 24 11.53 46.12 -18.69
CA PRO A 24 12.43 45.00 -18.48
C PRO A 24 11.97 43.88 -19.43
N ILE A 25 12.90 43.38 -20.23
CA ILE A 25 12.69 42.17 -21.02
C ILE A 25 12.51 41.04 -20.00
N PHE A 26 11.25 40.78 -19.62
CA PHE A 26 10.90 39.65 -18.79
C PHE A 26 11.19 38.39 -19.60
N ASN A 27 12.30 37.76 -19.29
CA ASN A 27 12.61 36.44 -19.80
C ASN A 27 11.61 35.46 -19.16
N PRO A 28 10.75 34.78 -19.93
CA PRO A 28 9.68 33.93 -19.38
C PRO A 28 10.21 32.75 -18.54
N LYS A 29 11.52 32.46 -18.60
CA LYS A 29 12.20 31.48 -17.74
C LYS A 29 12.50 32.00 -16.33
N ASP A 30 12.52 33.32 -16.12
CA ASP A 30 12.78 33.97 -14.83
C ASP A 30 11.50 34.34 -14.07
N MET A 31 10.33 33.98 -14.63
CA MET A 31 9.04 34.11 -13.96
C MET A 31 8.90 32.92 -12.99
N PRO A 32 8.86 33.14 -11.65
CA PRO A 32 8.62 32.03 -10.73
C PRO A 32 7.29 31.39 -11.10
N SER A 33 7.31 30.11 -11.50
CA SER A 33 6.08 29.36 -11.82
C SER A 33 5.09 29.57 -10.68
N SER A 34 4.04 30.35 -10.96
CA SER A 34 3.00 30.74 -10.00
C SER A 34 1.95 29.64 -9.83
N LYS A 35 2.12 28.52 -10.54
CA LYS A 35 1.25 27.36 -10.51
C LYS A 35 1.56 26.54 -9.26
N ALA A 36 0.53 26.29 -8.45
CA ALA A 36 0.58 25.32 -7.36
C ALA A 36 0.82 23.92 -7.94
N GLU A 37 1.75 23.15 -7.36
CA GLU A 37 2.12 21.84 -7.87
C GLU A 37 2.69 20.93 -6.77
N ILE A 38 2.38 19.63 -6.83
CA ILE A 38 3.08 18.59 -6.09
C ILE A 38 4.10 17.94 -7.03
N MET A 39 5.38 18.19 -6.77
CA MET A 39 6.49 17.71 -7.60
C MET A 39 6.81 16.25 -7.32
N SER A 40 6.90 15.86 -6.05
CA SER A 40 7.13 14.46 -5.63
C SER A 40 6.24 14.08 -4.45
N PHE A 41 5.96 12.78 -4.35
CA PHE A 41 5.28 12.19 -3.22
C PHE A 41 5.91 10.82 -2.97
N GLU A 42 6.61 10.68 -1.85
CA GLU A 42 7.38 9.48 -1.51
C GLU A 42 7.05 9.03 -0.08
N VAL A 43 7.26 7.74 0.17
CA VAL A 43 7.29 7.19 1.52
C VAL A 43 8.75 6.98 1.92
N LYS A 44 9.16 7.56 3.04
CA LYS A 44 10.47 7.33 3.66
C LYS A 44 10.25 6.92 5.09
N LYS A 45 10.69 5.71 5.47
CA LYS A 45 10.48 5.19 6.83
C LYS A 45 9.00 5.35 7.23
N HIS A 46 8.69 5.67 8.49
CA HIS A 46 7.34 5.85 9.03
C HIS A 46 6.70 7.21 8.68
N ARG A 47 7.03 7.83 7.53
CA ARG A 47 6.49 9.14 7.12
C ARG A 47 6.34 9.30 5.61
N PHE A 48 5.42 10.17 5.25
CA PHE A 48 5.24 10.74 3.92
C PHE A 48 6.14 11.95 3.73
N GLU A 49 6.76 12.05 2.56
CA GLU A 49 7.58 13.19 2.14
C GLU A 49 7.05 13.73 0.81
N ILE A 50 6.64 15.00 0.81
CA ILE A 50 5.99 15.65 -0.34
C ILE A 50 6.76 16.92 -0.69
N GLN A 51 7.36 16.95 -1.88
CA GLN A 51 7.94 18.17 -2.42
C GLN A 51 6.88 18.94 -3.20
N GLY A 52 6.57 20.14 -2.73
CA GLY A 52 5.54 20.99 -3.32
C GLY A 52 6.09 22.36 -3.70
N LYS A 53 5.53 22.96 -4.75
CA LYS A 53 5.84 24.34 -5.14
C LYS A 53 4.61 25.19 -4.98
N ASN A 54 4.76 26.32 -4.29
CA ASN A 54 3.73 27.34 -4.19
C ASN A 54 2.42 26.76 -3.63
N LEU A 55 2.54 26.10 -2.47
CA LEU A 55 1.45 25.52 -1.68
C LEU A 55 1.41 26.22 -0.32
N GLU A 56 0.22 26.43 0.22
CA GLU A 56 -0.01 26.97 1.57
C GLU A 56 -0.21 25.86 2.59
N HIS A 57 -0.84 24.76 2.17
CA HIS A 57 -1.11 23.58 2.99
C HIS A 57 -0.98 22.31 2.14
N VAL A 58 -0.64 21.20 2.80
CA VAL A 58 -0.69 19.85 2.21
C VAL A 58 -1.43 18.92 3.15
N GLU A 59 -2.32 18.11 2.60
CA GLU A 59 -3.06 17.07 3.31
C GLU A 59 -2.79 15.72 2.67
N VAL A 60 -2.85 14.65 3.46
CA VAL A 60 -2.69 13.28 2.97
C VAL A 60 -3.94 12.47 3.31
N TRP A 61 -4.39 11.67 2.34
CA TRP A 61 -5.65 10.95 2.37
C TRP A 61 -5.45 9.51 1.92
N GLY A 62 -6.05 8.55 2.64
CA GLY A 62 -6.12 7.15 2.23
C GLY A 62 -7.40 6.86 1.44
N VAL A 63 -7.25 6.17 0.31
CA VAL A 63 -8.37 5.72 -0.54
C VAL A 63 -8.78 4.31 -0.13
N PRO A 64 -10.02 4.07 0.34
CA PRO A 64 -10.46 2.74 0.76
C PRO A 64 -10.51 1.77 -0.43
N ARG A 65 -10.52 0.46 -0.16
CA ARG A 65 -10.70 -0.59 -1.18
C ARG A 65 -12.19 -0.97 -1.31
N GLY A 66 -12.73 -1.04 -2.53
CA GLY A 66 -14.14 -1.38 -2.79
C GLY A 66 -14.62 -0.99 -4.21
N ASP A 67 -15.81 -1.44 -4.61
CA ASP A 67 -16.34 -1.27 -5.97
C ASP A 67 -17.23 0.00 -6.14
N GLU A 68 -17.62 0.64 -5.03
CA GLU A 68 -18.45 1.87 -5.00
C GLU A 68 -17.80 2.92 -4.09
N ILE A 69 -16.61 3.42 -4.45
CA ILE A 69 -15.88 4.41 -3.65
C ILE A 69 -16.13 5.83 -4.17
N GLY A 70 -16.66 6.71 -3.32
CA GLY A 70 -16.68 8.16 -3.53
C GLY A 70 -15.56 8.88 -2.75
N GLU A 71 -15.27 10.13 -3.12
CA GLU A 71 -14.32 10.98 -2.39
C GLU A 71 -14.72 11.20 -0.91
N SER A 72 -16.01 11.06 -0.58
CA SER A 72 -16.52 11.09 0.79
C SER A 72 -16.04 9.94 1.67
N ASP A 73 -15.61 8.84 1.06
CA ASP A 73 -15.16 7.63 1.76
C ASP A 73 -13.66 7.67 2.05
N TYR A 74 -12.96 8.71 1.57
CA TYR A 74 -11.53 8.86 1.78
C TYR A 74 -11.25 9.21 3.23
N THR A 75 -10.26 8.55 3.82
CA THR A 75 -9.87 8.83 5.20
C THR A 75 -8.72 9.82 5.23
N LYS A 76 -8.92 10.97 5.88
CA LYS A 76 -7.85 11.95 6.10
C LYS A 76 -6.83 11.38 7.09
N PHE A 77 -5.58 11.25 6.68
CA PHE A 77 -4.48 10.90 7.58
C PHE A 77 -4.03 12.11 8.39
N GLY A 78 -3.97 13.28 7.77
CA GLY A 78 -3.62 14.52 8.46
C GLY A 78 -3.17 15.64 7.54
N GLY A 79 -2.84 16.78 8.15
CA GLY A 79 -2.15 17.89 7.49
C GLY A 79 -0.64 17.76 7.68
N ALA A 80 0.12 17.84 6.60
CA ALA A 80 1.58 17.77 6.64
C ALA A 80 2.17 19.06 7.22
N THR A 81 3.32 18.92 7.89
CA THR A 81 4.11 20.04 8.43
C THR A 81 5.26 20.35 7.49
N LEU A 82 5.56 21.63 7.29
CA LEU A 82 6.67 22.06 6.46
C LEU A 82 7.99 21.98 7.24
N GLU A 83 8.87 21.06 6.85
CA GLU A 83 10.25 20.91 7.35
C GLU A 83 11.24 21.38 6.27
N GLY A 84 11.68 22.64 6.36
CA GLY A 84 12.48 23.27 5.29
C GLY A 84 11.62 23.49 4.05
N ASP A 85 11.96 22.81 2.95
CA ASP A 85 11.22 22.86 1.68
C ASP A 85 10.34 21.61 1.45
N LEU A 86 10.21 20.74 2.45
CA LEU A 86 9.54 19.46 2.35
C LEU A 86 8.32 19.41 3.27
N TRP A 87 7.18 19.01 2.73
CA TRP A 87 5.99 18.73 3.53
C TRP A 87 6.06 17.29 4.04
N VAL A 88 5.93 17.13 5.36
CA VAL A 88 6.13 15.86 6.04
C VAL A 88 4.92 15.51 6.89
N LEU A 89 4.47 14.25 6.82
CA LEU A 89 3.41 13.72 7.69
C LEU A 89 3.78 12.32 8.17
N ALA A 90 3.61 12.03 9.46
CA ALA A 90 3.78 10.68 9.99
C ALA A 90 2.73 9.72 9.41
N ILE A 91 3.13 8.49 9.10
CA ILE A 91 2.20 7.42 8.72
C ILE A 91 1.39 7.05 9.98
N PRO A 92 0.05 6.90 9.91
CA PRO A 92 -0.75 6.45 11.05
C PRO A 92 -0.22 5.14 11.63
N ASP A 93 -0.27 4.94 12.95
CA ASP A 93 0.27 3.70 13.55
C ASP A 93 -0.60 2.47 13.27
N GLU A 94 -1.91 2.66 13.07
CA GLU A 94 -2.86 1.58 12.84
C GLU A 94 -3.02 1.26 11.35
N PRO A 95 -2.85 0.00 10.93
CA PRO A 95 -2.98 -0.39 9.54
C PRO A 95 -4.42 -0.27 9.03
N MET A 96 -4.56 0.20 7.80
CA MET A 96 -5.86 0.44 7.19
C MET A 96 -6.02 -0.32 5.86
N GLN A 97 -7.25 -0.73 5.55
CA GLN A 97 -7.59 -1.35 4.27
C GLN A 97 -7.75 -0.30 3.17
N ILE A 98 -6.62 0.16 2.63
CA ILE A 98 -6.59 1.17 1.57
C ILE A 98 -5.93 0.63 0.30
N SER A 99 -6.40 1.12 -0.86
CA SER A 99 -5.84 0.78 -2.17
C SER A 99 -4.84 1.82 -2.66
N ASP A 100 -4.90 3.05 -2.16
CA ASP A 100 -4.01 4.14 -2.54
C ASP A 100 -3.87 5.19 -1.43
N VAL A 101 -2.87 6.06 -1.55
CA VAL A 101 -2.72 7.28 -0.76
C VAL A 101 -2.57 8.46 -1.71
N ILE A 102 -3.23 9.57 -1.40
CA ILE A 102 -3.22 10.79 -2.20
C ILE A 102 -2.72 11.94 -1.33
N ALA A 103 -1.72 12.68 -1.83
CA ALA A 103 -1.36 13.98 -1.32
C ALA A 103 -2.17 15.07 -2.04
N VAL A 104 -2.72 16.01 -1.29
CA VAL A 104 -3.50 17.15 -1.79
C VAL A 104 -2.84 18.45 -1.34
N GLY A 105 -2.33 19.22 -2.29
CA GLY A 105 -1.73 20.53 -2.09
C GLY A 105 -2.76 21.63 -2.32
N ILE A 106 -2.80 22.61 -1.43
CA ILE A 106 -3.80 23.68 -1.42
C ILE A 106 -3.10 25.03 -1.51
N LYS A 107 -3.62 25.92 -2.36
CA LYS A 107 -3.26 27.34 -2.40
C LYS A 107 -4.52 28.17 -2.68
N GLY A 108 -5.00 28.92 -1.68
CA GLY A 108 -6.33 29.53 -1.76
C GLY A 108 -7.40 28.49 -2.12
N ASP A 109 -8.15 28.73 -3.19
CA ASP A 109 -9.18 27.80 -3.69
C ASP A 109 -8.63 26.69 -4.59
N VAL A 110 -7.37 26.77 -5.01
CA VAL A 110 -6.76 25.79 -5.92
C VAL A 110 -6.33 24.56 -5.14
N ARG A 111 -6.74 23.39 -5.64
CA ARG A 111 -6.31 22.07 -5.16
C ARG A 111 -5.59 21.31 -6.28
N VAL A 112 -4.44 20.74 -5.95
CA VAL A 112 -3.67 19.84 -6.82
C VAL A 112 -3.40 18.55 -6.07
N SER A 113 -3.45 17.41 -6.75
CA SER A 113 -3.24 16.11 -6.11
C SER A 113 -2.19 15.28 -6.81
N LYS A 114 -1.58 14.37 -6.05
CA LYS A 114 -0.67 13.35 -6.55
C LYS A 114 -0.92 12.06 -5.78
N SER A 115 -1.16 10.98 -6.50
CA SER A 115 -1.23 9.64 -5.93
C SER A 115 0.17 9.15 -5.61
N LEU A 116 0.31 8.40 -4.51
CA LEU A 116 1.53 7.71 -4.15
C LEU A 116 1.83 6.60 -5.16
N SER A 117 0.78 5.93 -5.64
CA SER A 117 0.81 4.80 -6.60
C SER A 117 2.00 3.88 -6.34
N ALA A 118 1.90 3.08 -5.27
CA ALA A 118 2.78 1.94 -5.08
C ALA A 118 2.83 1.12 -6.37
N SER A 119 4.03 0.69 -6.78
CA SER A 119 4.19 -0.10 -7.99
C SER A 119 3.31 -1.35 -7.92
N VAL A 120 2.91 -1.88 -9.08
CA VAL A 120 2.00 -3.04 -9.22
C VAL A 120 2.44 -4.29 -8.44
N ALA A 121 3.67 -4.32 -7.93
CA ALA A 121 4.27 -5.43 -7.19
C ALA A 121 4.08 -5.39 -5.66
N THR A 122 3.67 -4.27 -5.05
CA THR A 122 3.56 -4.14 -3.58
C THR A 122 2.27 -3.44 -3.20
N SER A 123 1.51 -4.01 -2.28
CA SER A 123 0.29 -3.36 -1.79
C SER A 123 0.64 -2.12 -0.97
N VAL A 124 -0.22 -1.09 -1.00
CA VAL A 124 -0.01 0.14 -0.21
C VAL A 124 0.07 -0.17 1.30
N GLY A 125 -0.67 -1.17 1.76
CA GLY A 125 -0.58 -1.63 3.16
C GLY A 125 0.82 -2.13 3.54
N GLU A 126 1.46 -2.93 2.68
CA GLU A 126 2.83 -3.42 2.90
C GLU A 126 3.87 -2.29 2.86
N LEU A 127 3.64 -1.26 2.02
CA LEU A 127 4.53 -0.10 1.93
C LEU A 127 4.48 0.76 3.20
N LEU A 128 3.28 0.97 3.76
CA LEU A 128 3.07 1.89 4.90
C LEU A 128 3.25 1.21 6.25
N TRP A 129 2.82 -0.05 6.35
CA TRP A 129 2.82 -0.84 7.58
C TRP A 129 3.54 -2.18 7.37
N PRO A 130 4.80 -2.19 6.93
CA PRO A 130 5.52 -3.42 6.63
C PRO A 130 5.61 -4.35 7.84
N GLU A 131 5.69 -3.79 9.04
CA GLU A 131 5.76 -4.54 10.28
C GLU A 131 4.40 -5.12 10.69
N LYS A 132 3.30 -4.38 10.47
CA LYS A 132 1.95 -4.82 10.85
C LYS A 132 1.18 -5.51 9.71
N SER A 133 1.77 -5.62 8.53
CA SER A 133 1.17 -6.32 7.40
C SER A 133 1.26 -7.83 7.58
N SER A 134 0.16 -8.52 7.30
CA SER A 134 0.09 -9.98 7.32
C SER A 134 -0.05 -10.52 5.89
N VAL A 135 0.77 -11.49 5.52
CA VAL A 135 0.71 -12.17 4.22
C VAL A 135 0.14 -13.56 4.40
N ALA A 136 -0.81 -13.96 3.54
CA ALA A 136 -1.33 -15.31 3.49
C ALA A 136 -0.64 -16.11 2.38
N ILE A 137 -0.10 -17.28 2.70
CA ILE A 137 0.48 -18.23 1.74
C ILE A 137 -0.20 -19.59 1.85
N ASP A 138 -0.38 -20.26 0.70
CA ASP A 138 -0.91 -21.62 0.64
C ASP A 138 0.27 -22.60 0.45
N LEU A 139 0.39 -23.55 1.38
CA LEU A 139 1.45 -24.54 1.47
C LEU A 139 0.89 -25.94 1.24
N THR A 140 1.73 -26.82 0.69
CA THR A 140 1.46 -28.26 0.57
C THR A 140 2.53 -29.02 1.35
N VAL A 141 2.16 -30.12 2.01
CA VAL A 141 3.15 -30.97 2.69
C VAL A 141 4.23 -31.44 1.70
N GLY A 142 5.50 -31.28 2.08
CA GLY A 142 6.67 -31.57 1.26
C GLY A 142 7.02 -30.50 0.22
N LYS A 143 6.36 -29.33 0.26
CA LYS A 143 6.63 -28.19 -0.62
C LYS A 143 7.06 -26.96 0.17
N THR A 144 7.77 -26.08 -0.52
CA THR A 144 8.23 -24.79 -0.02
C THR A 144 7.37 -23.68 -0.63
N ALA A 145 6.99 -22.70 0.17
CA ALA A 145 6.47 -21.43 -0.33
C ALA A 145 7.30 -20.28 0.26
N THR A 146 7.42 -19.19 -0.50
CA THR A 146 8.26 -18.05 -0.17
C THR A 146 7.42 -16.78 -0.14
N SER A 147 7.66 -15.94 0.85
CA SER A 147 7.04 -14.62 1.00
C SER A 147 8.10 -13.64 1.50
N GLY A 148 8.49 -12.69 0.66
CA GLY A 148 9.59 -11.77 0.97
C GLY A 148 10.90 -12.53 1.16
N ASP A 149 11.53 -12.34 2.32
CA ASP A 149 12.77 -12.98 2.75
C ASP A 149 12.56 -14.32 3.46
N ILE A 150 11.30 -14.71 3.72
CA ILE A 150 10.95 -15.94 4.44
C ILE A 150 10.57 -17.04 3.46
N SER A 151 11.20 -18.22 3.62
CA SER A 151 10.76 -19.47 2.99
C SER A 151 10.27 -20.45 4.05
N VAL A 152 9.13 -21.08 3.80
CA VAL A 152 8.52 -22.06 4.71
C VAL A 152 8.37 -23.38 3.97
N THR A 153 8.94 -24.45 4.52
CA THR A 153 8.82 -25.81 4.01
C THR A 153 8.09 -26.68 5.02
N ILE A 154 6.97 -27.30 4.63
CA ILE A 154 6.26 -28.24 5.49
C ILE A 154 6.91 -29.61 5.38
N LEU A 155 7.53 -30.09 6.45
CA LEU A 155 8.25 -31.37 6.47
C LEU A 155 7.29 -32.56 6.60
N GLY A 156 6.21 -32.42 7.38
CA GLY A 156 5.28 -33.51 7.61
C GLY A 156 4.24 -33.22 8.67
N LEU A 157 3.25 -34.11 8.77
CA LEU A 157 2.23 -34.07 9.81
C LEU A 157 2.83 -34.53 11.15
N LYS A 158 2.58 -33.79 12.23
CA LYS A 158 3.01 -34.13 13.60
C LYS A 158 1.86 -34.67 14.43
N GLU A 159 0.69 -34.05 14.32
CA GLU A 159 -0.50 -34.44 15.05
C GLU A 159 -1.74 -34.18 14.20
N GLU A 160 -2.66 -35.15 14.17
CA GLU A 160 -4.02 -34.99 13.65
C GLU A 160 -4.98 -35.54 14.70
N SER A 161 -5.60 -34.64 15.45
CA SER A 161 -6.62 -34.95 16.44
C SER A 161 -7.92 -34.19 16.18
N ARG A 162 -8.08 -33.53 15.02
CA ARG A 162 -9.32 -32.83 14.67
C ARG A 162 -10.48 -33.81 14.65
N CYS A 163 -11.60 -33.35 15.17
CA CYS A 163 -12.83 -34.13 15.19
C CYS A 163 -13.26 -34.52 13.77
N ALA A 164 -13.23 -35.81 13.42
CA ALA A 164 -13.63 -36.23 12.07
C ALA A 164 -15.12 -35.94 11.80
N GLU A 165 -15.46 -35.61 10.55
CA GLU A 165 -16.85 -35.59 10.11
C GLU A 165 -17.48 -36.98 10.34
N GLY A 166 -18.66 -37.00 10.97
CA GLY A 166 -19.42 -38.22 11.24
C GLY A 166 -19.20 -38.85 12.62
N VAL A 167 -18.39 -38.23 13.50
CA VAL A 167 -18.21 -38.67 14.89
C VAL A 167 -18.74 -37.65 15.91
N THR A 168 -19.08 -38.12 17.11
CA THR A 168 -19.41 -37.24 18.25
C THR A 168 -18.15 -36.95 19.04
N CYS A 169 -17.76 -35.67 19.12
CA CYS A 169 -16.53 -35.26 19.81
C CYS A 169 -16.77 -34.65 21.17
N ILE A 170 -15.88 -34.98 22.11
CA ILE A 170 -15.86 -34.42 23.47
C ILE A 170 -14.93 -33.18 23.51
N TRP A 171 -13.95 -33.10 22.61
CA TRP A 171 -12.94 -32.03 22.52
C TRP A 171 -12.79 -31.59 21.06
N ALA A 172 -12.42 -30.33 20.80
CA ALA A 172 -12.31 -29.79 19.44
C ALA A 172 -11.17 -30.41 18.60
N GLY A 173 -10.12 -30.92 19.26
CA GLY A 173 -8.93 -31.46 18.60
C GLY A 173 -8.03 -30.38 18.02
N ARG A 174 -6.88 -30.78 17.48
CA ARG A 174 -5.92 -29.90 16.79
C ARG A 174 -5.23 -30.62 15.65
N VAL A 175 -4.63 -29.85 14.75
CA VAL A 175 -3.68 -30.37 13.76
C VAL A 175 -2.39 -29.59 13.88
N SER A 176 -1.25 -30.29 13.78
CA SER A 176 0.05 -29.64 13.74
C SER A 176 1.01 -30.29 12.76
N PHE A 177 1.89 -29.47 12.20
CA PHE A 177 2.88 -29.84 11.21
C PHE A 177 4.26 -29.44 11.70
N LEU A 178 5.27 -30.25 11.35
CA LEU A 178 6.66 -29.82 11.46
C LEU A 178 7.00 -29.01 10.20
N ALA A 179 7.59 -27.84 10.39
CA ALA A 179 8.03 -26.98 9.29
C ALA A 179 9.45 -26.48 9.53
N THR A 180 10.18 -26.26 8.45
CA THR A 180 11.43 -25.49 8.45
C THR A 180 11.13 -24.11 7.90
N VAL A 181 11.54 -23.08 8.64
CA VAL A 181 11.50 -21.68 8.20
C VAL A 181 12.94 -21.26 7.93
N GLU A 182 13.14 -20.55 6.82
CA GLU A 182 14.44 -20.03 6.40
C GLU A 182 14.34 -18.52 6.18
N SER A 183 15.35 -17.78 6.63
CA SER A 183 15.58 -16.36 6.32
C SER A 183 17.03 -16.16 5.93
N GLY A 184 17.27 -15.86 4.65
CA GLY A 184 18.63 -15.76 4.10
C GLY A 184 19.40 -17.08 4.20
N ILE A 185 20.39 -17.14 5.11
CA ILE A 185 21.24 -18.33 5.33
C ILE A 185 20.88 -19.10 6.61
N GLU A 186 19.97 -18.58 7.42
CA GLU A 186 19.56 -19.18 8.68
C GLU A 186 18.30 -20.02 8.49
N ALA A 187 18.19 -21.11 9.24
CA ALA A 187 17.06 -22.03 9.20
C ALA A 187 16.68 -22.48 10.62
N GLU A 188 15.38 -22.54 10.91
CA GLU A 188 14.82 -22.99 12.18
C GLU A 188 13.65 -23.95 11.95
N ASN A 189 13.55 -24.99 12.78
CA ASN A 189 12.39 -25.89 12.76
C ASN A 189 11.35 -25.43 13.78
N ILE A 190 10.12 -25.21 13.31
CA ILE A 190 8.98 -24.84 14.15
C ILE A 190 7.86 -25.86 14.02
N THR A 191 6.96 -25.89 15.02
CA THR A 191 5.70 -26.63 14.93
C THR A 191 4.59 -25.66 14.54
N LEU A 192 3.99 -25.81 13.36
CA LEU A 192 2.83 -25.01 12.96
C LEU A 192 1.56 -25.70 13.46
N ALA A 193 0.78 -25.03 14.31
CA ALA A 193 -0.42 -25.60 14.91
C ALA A 193 -1.67 -24.77 14.61
N SER A 194 -2.82 -25.43 14.51
CA SER A 194 -4.11 -24.79 14.22
C SER A 194 -4.68 -23.96 15.38
N ASP A 195 -4.17 -24.13 16.59
CA ASP A 195 -4.70 -23.53 17.82
C ASP A 195 -3.73 -22.56 18.50
N THR A 196 -2.45 -22.59 18.14
CA THR A 196 -1.42 -21.73 18.72
C THR A 196 -0.45 -21.23 17.65
N PRO A 197 -0.12 -19.93 17.65
CA PRO A 197 0.87 -19.36 16.75
C PRO A 197 2.29 -19.85 17.07
N SER A 198 3.15 -19.77 16.08
CA SER A 198 4.59 -20.03 16.21
C SER A 198 5.38 -18.80 15.79
N PHE A 199 6.63 -18.72 16.26
CA PHE A 199 7.48 -17.55 16.06
C PHE A 199 8.86 -17.98 15.59
N ALA A 200 9.38 -17.30 14.57
CA ALA A 200 10.74 -17.48 14.04
C ALA A 200 11.16 -16.21 13.31
N PHE A 201 12.44 -15.83 13.38
CA PHE A 201 13.00 -14.66 12.67
C PHE A 201 12.20 -13.35 12.85
N GLY A 202 11.67 -13.10 14.06
CA GLY A 202 10.85 -11.90 14.33
C GLY A 202 9.49 -11.88 13.62
N LYS A 203 9.05 -13.02 13.09
CA LYS A 203 7.74 -13.22 12.45
C LYS A 203 6.87 -14.15 13.28
N ARG A 204 5.56 -13.90 13.21
CA ARG A 204 4.48 -14.73 13.75
C ARG A 204 3.84 -15.52 12.62
N PHE A 205 3.68 -16.82 12.83
CA PHE A 205 3.12 -17.79 11.90
C PHE A 205 1.83 -18.38 12.47
N GLU A 206 0.71 -18.21 11.78
CA GLU A 206 -0.61 -18.65 12.22
C GLU A 206 -1.31 -19.49 11.15
N VAL A 207 -1.74 -20.69 11.53
CA VAL A 207 -2.45 -21.59 10.61
C VAL A 207 -3.90 -21.14 10.51
N ALA A 208 -4.26 -20.50 9.39
CA ALA A 208 -5.61 -20.00 9.14
C ALA A 208 -6.58 -21.12 8.75
N SER A 209 -6.12 -22.11 7.98
CA SER A 209 -6.94 -23.29 7.65
C SER A 209 -6.08 -24.47 7.18
N VAL A 210 -6.63 -25.67 7.32
CA VAL A 210 -6.00 -26.92 6.86
C VAL A 210 -7.05 -27.76 6.13
N THR A 211 -6.76 -28.11 4.89
CA THR A 211 -7.60 -29.00 4.08
C THR A 211 -6.80 -30.22 3.62
N PRO A 212 -7.40 -31.41 3.47
CA PRO A 212 -8.79 -31.73 3.80
C PRO A 212 -9.05 -31.80 5.31
N TYR A 213 -10.32 -31.73 5.69
CA TYR A 213 -10.78 -32.02 7.04
C TYR A 213 -11.02 -33.53 7.19
N PRO A 214 -10.67 -34.16 8.33
CA PRO A 214 -10.79 -35.61 8.49
C PRO A 214 -12.25 -36.06 8.42
N LYS A 215 -12.46 -37.26 7.85
CA LYS A 215 -13.78 -37.90 7.74
C LYS A 215 -13.70 -39.32 8.27
N GLN A 216 -14.76 -39.78 8.92
CA GLN A 216 -14.80 -41.12 9.48
C GLN A 216 -14.50 -42.19 8.40
N ASN A 217 -13.58 -43.11 8.71
CA ASN A 217 -13.15 -44.19 7.82
C ASN A 217 -12.52 -43.76 6.48
N ILE A 218 -12.07 -42.50 6.36
CA ILE A 218 -11.31 -42.03 5.21
C ILE A 218 -9.89 -41.73 5.65
N GLU A 219 -8.95 -42.50 5.12
CA GLU A 219 -7.53 -42.23 5.28
C GLU A 219 -7.11 -41.08 4.35
N ILE A 220 -6.42 -40.08 4.92
CA ILE A 220 -5.87 -38.93 4.19
C ILE A 220 -4.36 -39.12 4.11
N LYS A 221 -3.79 -39.07 2.92
CA LYS A 221 -2.33 -39.10 2.77
C LYS A 221 -1.75 -37.77 3.21
N GLU A 222 -0.60 -37.81 3.87
CA GLU A 222 0.05 -36.58 4.35
C GLU A 222 0.30 -35.56 3.22
N SER A 223 0.66 -36.03 2.02
CA SER A 223 0.87 -35.19 0.84
C SER A 223 -0.38 -34.46 0.34
N ASP A 224 -1.56 -34.86 0.80
CA ASP A 224 -2.83 -34.28 0.38
C ASP A 224 -3.20 -33.07 1.24
N TYR A 225 -2.52 -32.86 2.38
CA TYR A 225 -2.74 -31.67 3.19
C TYR A 225 -2.27 -30.40 2.48
N ARG A 226 -3.11 -29.37 2.61
CA ARG A 226 -2.91 -27.99 2.18
C ARG A 226 -3.14 -27.09 3.39
N ILE A 227 -2.19 -26.21 3.66
CA ILE A 227 -2.18 -25.34 4.83
C ILE A 227 -2.20 -23.91 4.34
N ARG A 228 -3.20 -23.13 4.74
CA ARG A 228 -3.16 -21.68 4.58
C ARG A 228 -2.52 -21.09 5.81
N LEU A 229 -1.37 -20.45 5.62
CA LEU A 229 -0.56 -19.86 6.68
C LEU A 229 -0.58 -18.34 6.56
N ILE A 230 -0.83 -17.66 7.68
CA ILE A 230 -0.69 -16.21 7.80
C ILE A 230 0.65 -15.93 8.47
N ILE A 231 1.46 -15.08 7.83
CA ILE A 231 2.75 -14.61 8.32
C ILE A 231 2.61 -13.11 8.60
N SER A 232 2.93 -12.69 9.82
CA SER A 232 2.94 -11.28 10.24
C SER A 232 4.23 -11.00 11.01
N SER A 233 4.56 -9.74 11.28
CA SER A 233 5.67 -9.49 12.23
C SER A 233 5.22 -9.82 13.65
N ASN A 234 6.18 -10.25 14.45
CA ASN A 234 5.98 -10.45 15.87
C ASN A 234 5.96 -9.08 16.57
N GLU A 235 4.85 -8.73 17.23
CA GLU A 235 4.72 -7.50 18.03
C GLU A 235 5.72 -7.44 19.20
#